data_AF-A0A850JLR4-F1
#
_entry.id   AF-A0A850JLR4-F1
#
_cell.length_a   1.000
_cell.length_b   1.000
_cell.length_c   1.000
_cell.angle_alpha   90.00
_cell.angle_beta   90.00
_cell.angle_gamma   90.00
#
_symmetry.space_group_name_H-M   'P 1'
#
loop_
_entity.id
_entity.type
_entity.pdbx_description
1 polymer ?
#
loop_
_entity_poly.entity_id
_entity_poly.type
_entity_poly.pdbx_seq_one_letter_code
_entity_poly.pdbx_strand_id
1 'polypeptide(L)' 'MTKFNLRLPDDLFERAKSAAAADDRSLNSWLVSLVRREVGGSEHRPARDV' A
#
# COMPACT_ATOMS: atom_id res chain seq x y z
N MET A 1 -3.47 11.60 -12.07
CA MET A 1 -3.19 10.34 -11.36
C MET A 1 -2.16 9.57 -12.18
N THR A 2 -0.97 9.33 -11.65
CA THR A 2 0.12 8.67 -12.37
C THR A 2 -0.08 7.16 -12.36
N LYS A 3 0.03 6.50 -13.52
CA LYS A 3 -0.09 5.04 -13.65
C LYS A 3 1.30 4.42 -13.80
N PHE A 4 1.63 3.47 -12.94
CA PHE A 4 2.87 2.70 -13.02
C PHE A 4 2.58 1.26 -13.44
N ASN A 5 3.51 0.67 -14.21
CA ASN A 5 3.55 -0.78 -14.44
C ASN A 5 4.65 -1.37 -13.55
N LEU A 6 4.26 -2.12 -12.53
CA LEU A 6 5.18 -2.83 -11.66
C LEU A 6 5.35 -4.26 -12.17
N ARG A 7 6.60 -4.73 -12.27
CA ARG A 7 6.90 -6.14 -12.53
C ARG A 7 7.13 -6.82 -11.20
N LEU A 8 6.24 -7.73 -10.85
CA LEU A 8 6.34 -8.58 -9.67
C LEU A 8 6.58 -10.02 -10.14
N PRO A 9 7.43 -10.79 -9.44
CA PRO A 9 7.42 -12.25 -9.56
C PRO A 9 6.00 -12.80 -9.29
N ASP A 10 5.61 -13.86 -9.98
CA ASP A 10 4.26 -14.44 -9.85
C ASP A 10 3.94 -14.86 -8.41
N ASP A 11 4.92 -15.43 -7.70
CA ASP A 11 4.79 -15.80 -6.30
C ASP A 11 4.48 -14.60 -5.40
N LEU A 12 5.11 -13.45 -5.66
CA LEU A 12 4.88 -12.22 -4.91
C LEU A 12 3.53 -11.61 -5.26
N PHE A 13 3.12 -11.66 -6.54
CA PHE A 13 1.82 -11.19 -6.99
C PHE A 13 0.67 -11.96 -6.32
N GLU A 14 0.75 -13.29 -6.27
CA GLU A 14 -0.29 -14.11 -5.64
C GLU A 14 -0.38 -13.86 -4.13
N ARG A 15 0.76 -13.70 -3.44
CA ARG A 15 0.79 -13.32 -2.02
C ARG A 15 0.17 -11.95 -1.79
N ALA A 16 0.51 -10.95 -2.60
CA ALA A 16 -0.06 -9.60 -2.50
C ALA A 16 -1.57 -9.59 -2.76
N LYS A 17 -2.03 -10.38 -3.74
CA LYS A 17 -3.45 -10.55 -4.06
C LYS A 17 -4.21 -11.21 -2.91
N SER A 18 -3.64 -12.26 -2.30
CA SER A 18 -4.23 -12.91 -1.13
C SER A 18 -4.31 -11.99 0.08
N ALA A 19 -3.25 -11.21 0.34
CA ALA A 19 -3.25 -10.21 1.42
C ALA A 19 -4.31 -9.12 1.19
N ALA A 20 -4.43 -8.62 -0.04
CA ALA A 20 -5.46 -7.64 -0.39
C ALA A 20 -6.88 -8.18 -0.19
N ALA A 21 -7.12 -9.45 -0.56
CA ALA A 21 -8.41 -10.10 -0.35
C ALA A 21 -8.73 -10.30 1.14
N ALA A 22 -7.73 -10.61 1.97
CA ALA A 22 -7.90 -10.70 3.42
C ALA A 22 -8.29 -9.36 4.06
N ASP A 23 -7.87 -8.24 3.46
CA ASP A 23 -8.23 -6.87 3.86
C ASP A 23 -9.56 -6.37 3.25
N ASP A 24 -10.31 -7.22 2.54
CA ASP A 24 -11.53 -6.89 1.76
C ASP A 24 -11.30 -5.74 0.75
N ARG A 25 -10.10 -5.70 0.15
CA ARG A 25 -9.67 -4.63 -0.77
C ARG A 25 -9.24 -5.17 -2.11
N SER A 26 -9.36 -4.32 -3.14
CA SER A 26 -8.66 -4.55 -4.39
C SER A 26 -7.15 -4.43 -4.21
N LEU A 27 -6.36 -5.18 -4.99
CA LEU A 27 -4.90 -5.13 -4.95
C LEU A 27 -4.35 -3.70 -5.07
N ASN A 28 -4.93 -2.88 -5.95
CA ASN A 28 -4.52 -1.48 -6.11
C ASN A 28 -4.79 -0.65 -4.85
N SER A 29 -5.98 -0.77 -4.26
CA SER A 29 -6.33 -0.05 -3.02
C SER A 29 -5.44 -0.47 -1.85
N TRP A 30 -5.16 -1.77 -1.77
CA TRP A 30 -4.27 -2.36 -0.78
C TRP A 30 -2.82 -1.84 -0.95
N LEU A 31 -2.27 -1.89 -2.17
CA LEU A 31 -0.92 -1.36 -2.45
C LEU A 31 -0.78 0.13 -2.15
N VAL A 32 -1.77 0.94 -2.51
CA VAL A 32 -1.74 2.37 -2.19
C VAL A 32 -1.77 2.60 -0.68
N SER A 33 -2.57 1.82 0.05
CA SER A 33 -2.62 1.90 1.52
C SER A 33 -1.30 1.50 2.15
N LEU A 34 -0.66 0.46 1.63
CA LEU A 34 0.66 0.01 2.07
C LEU A 34 1.72 1.08 1.81
N VAL A 35 1.80 1.62 0.59
CA VAL A 35 2.74 2.70 0.24
C VAL A 35 2.50 3.94 1.12
N ARG A 36 1.24 4.32 1.35
CA ARG A 36 0.92 5.44 2.25
C ARG A 36 1.34 5.17 3.69
N ARG A 37 1.23 3.94 4.18
CA ARG A 37 1.67 3.56 5.53
C ARG A 37 3.19 3.62 5.65
N GLU A 38 3.93 3.10 4.68
CA GLU A 38 5.40 3.09 4.72
C GLU A 38 6.00 4.49 4.50
N VAL A 39 5.45 5.26 3.55
CA VAL A 39 5.90 6.64 3.28
C VAL A 39 5.40 7.60 4.36
N GLY A 40 4.13 7.50 4.76
CA GLY A 40 3.52 8.33 5.81
C GLY A 40 3.97 7.98 7.22
N GLY A 41 4.55 6.81 7.45
CA GLY A 41 5.28 6.50 8.69
C GLY A 41 6.53 7.36 8.89
N SER A 42 6.99 8.07 7.84
CA SER A 42 8.13 8.99 7.90
C SER A 42 7.72 10.45 8.09
N GLU A 43 6.46 10.83 7.83
CA GLU A 43 6.02 12.23 7.91
C GLU A 43 4.59 12.34 8.46
N HIS A 44 4.45 13.16 9.51
CA HIS A 44 3.19 13.66 10.11
C HIS A 44 2.71 13.01 11.42
N ARG A 45 3.51 13.16 12.48
CA ARG A 45 2.94 13.63 13.75
C ARG A 45 2.74 15.15 13.59
N PRO A 46 1.51 15.68 13.50
CA PRO A 46 1.34 17.10 13.77
C PRO A 46 1.74 17.26 15.24
N ALA A 47 2.77 18.06 15.50
CA ALA A 47 2.96 18.62 16.82
C ALA A 47 1.67 19.37 17.14
N ARG A 48 0.82 18.75 17.97
CA ARG A 48 -0.21 19.48 18.71
C ARG A 48 0.56 20.30 19.74
N ASP A 49 1.01 21.48 19.34
CA ASP A 49 1.34 22.54 20.28
C ASP A 49 0.03 22.94 20.97
N VAL A 50 -0.01 22.68 22.27
CA VAL A 50 -1.02 23.13 23.24
C VAL A 50 -0.41 24.21 24.13
#